data_AF-V8N4B0-F1
#
_entry.id   AF-V8N4B0-F1
#
_cell.length_a   1.000
_cell.length_b   1.000
_cell.length_c   1.000
_cell.angle_alpha   90.00
_cell.angle_beta   90.00
_cell.angle_gamma   90.00
#
_symmetry.space_group_name_H-M   'P 1'
#
loop_
_entity.id
_entity.type
_entity.pdbx_description
1 polymer ?
#
loop_
_entity_poly.entity_id
_entity_poly.type
_entity_poly.pdbx_seq_one_letter_code
_entity_poly.pdbx_strand_id
1 'polypeptide(L)'
;MGLPHFLFSRCCREGVADLIKDCNANVQRMKSTEELIHLSQNMEFECKIFPLISQSRRLVKHGELTALEYNISLKWKLTTRPIYLHLFNDYLLLSRPRE
;
A
#
# COMPACT_ATOMS: atom_id res chain seq x y z
N MET A 1 -31.33 38.72 20.50
CA MET A 1 -30.10 38.21 21.15
C MET A 1 -29.87 36.71 20.83
N GLY A 2 -29.85 36.30 19.56
CA GLY A 2 -29.75 34.86 19.18
C GLY A 2 -28.50 34.45 18.40
N LEU A 3 -27.85 35.39 17.70
CA LEU A 3 -26.70 35.10 16.83
C LEU A 3 -25.53 34.32 17.47
N PRO A 4 -25.10 34.62 18.71
CA PRO A 4 -23.92 33.98 19.28
C PRO A 4 -24.09 32.47 19.51
N HIS A 5 -25.30 32.04 19.92
CA HIS A 5 -25.60 30.64 20.20
C HIS A 5 -25.69 29.80 18.91
N PHE A 6 -26.28 30.36 17.84
CA PHE A 6 -26.33 29.69 16.54
C PHE A 6 -24.93 29.52 15.91
N LEU A 7 -24.06 30.53 16.05
CA LEU A 7 -22.67 30.45 15.60
C LEU A 7 -21.87 29.41 16.39
N PHE A 8 -22.01 29.37 17.72
CA PHE A 8 -21.36 28.36 18.56
C PHE A 8 -21.79 26.93 18.19
N SER A 9 -23.10 26.69 18.05
CA SER A 9 -23.65 25.39 17.64
C SER A 9 -23.15 24.95 16.26
N ARG A 10 -22.93 25.90 15.34
CA ARG A 10 -22.37 25.62 14.01
C ARG A 10 -20.89 25.25 14.08
N CYS A 11 -20.07 26.02 14.79
CA CYS A 11 -18.64 25.71 14.97
C CYS A 11 -18.44 24.36 15.68
N CYS A 12 -19.27 24.01 16.66
CA CYS A 12 -19.20 22.69 17.29
C CYS A 12 -19.47 21.55 16.30
N ARG A 13 -20.44 21.70 15.39
CA ARG A 13 -20.70 20.70 14.35
C ARG A 13 -19.54 20.57 13.38
N GLU A 14 -18.97 21.69 12.94
CA GLU A 14 -17.82 21.71 12.03
C GLU A 14 -16.59 21.06 12.67
N GLY A 15 -16.27 21.41 13.93
CA GLY A 15 -15.14 20.81 14.65
C GLY A 15 -15.28 19.30 14.88
N VAL A 16 -16.50 18.82 15.16
CA VAL A 16 -16.75 17.36 15.28
C VAL A 16 -16.62 16.66 13.93
N ALA A 17 -17.09 17.28 12.83
CA ALA A 17 -16.98 16.72 11.50
C ALA A 17 -15.51 16.57 11.05
N ASP A 18 -14.68 17.59 11.33
CA ASP A 18 -13.24 17.55 11.04
C ASP A 18 -12.53 16.46 11.85
N LEU A 19 -12.86 16.31 13.14
CA LEU A 19 -12.31 15.25 13.99
C LEU A 19 -12.63 13.85 13.44
N ILE A 20 -13.88 13.63 13.02
CA ILE A 20 -14.30 12.35 12.43
C ILE A 20 -13.54 12.09 11.12
N LYS A 21 -13.40 13.12 10.28
CA LYS A 21 -12.68 13.02 9.01
C LYS A 21 -11.21 12.63 9.23
N ASP A 22 -10.54 13.27 10.19
CA ASP A 22 -9.14 12.98 10.52
C ASP A 22 -8.98 11.58 11.12
N CYS A 23 -9.89 11.17 12.00
CA CYS A 23 -9.91 9.81 12.55
C CYS A 23 -10.06 8.76 11.43
N ASN A 24 -10.99 8.97 10.51
CA ASN A 24 -11.17 8.07 9.36
C ASN A 24 -9.91 8.03 8.48
N ALA A 25 -9.27 9.17 8.23
CA ALA A 25 -8.01 9.21 7.48
C ALA A 25 -6.86 8.47 8.21
N ASN A 26 -6.79 8.56 9.55
CA ASN A 26 -5.86 7.80 10.37
C ASN A 26 -6.09 6.29 10.25
N VAL A 27 -7.35 5.84 10.39
CA VAL A 27 -7.70 4.42 10.27
C VAL A 27 -7.32 3.87 8.90
N GLN A 28 -7.55 4.62 7.82
CA GLN A 28 -7.15 4.21 6.48
C GLN A 28 -5.61 4.11 6.34
N ARG A 29 -4.86 5.08 6.88
CA ARG A 29 -3.39 5.02 6.91
C ARG A 29 -2.87 3.82 7.71
N MET A 30 -3.51 3.49 8.83
CA MET A 30 -3.14 2.33 9.65
C MET A 30 -3.34 1.02 8.87
N LYS A 31 -4.50 0.85 8.21
CA LYS A 31 -4.77 -0.33 7.37
C LYS A 31 -3.76 -0.48 6.24
N SER A 32 -3.47 0.60 5.51
CA SER A 32 -2.42 0.56 4.48
C SER A 32 -1.05 0.20 5.04
N THR A 33 -0.70 0.70 6.23
CA THR A 33 0.58 0.39 6.89
C THR A 33 0.64 -1.09 7.30
N GLU A 34 -0.46 -1.64 7.83
CA GLU A 34 -0.57 -3.06 8.21
C GLU A 34 -0.39 -3.98 7.01
N GLU A 35 -0.99 -3.66 5.86
CA GLU A 35 -0.79 -4.39 4.61
C GLU A 35 0.69 -4.38 4.17
N LEU A 36 1.38 -3.24 4.28
CA LEU A 36 2.82 -3.15 3.96
C LEU A 36 3.67 -3.96 4.92
N ILE A 37 3.34 -3.98 6.22
CA ILE A 37 4.01 -4.82 7.22
C ILE A 37 3.83 -6.29 6.86
N HIS A 38 2.59 -6.71 6.57
CA HIS A 38 2.29 -8.08 6.16
C HIS A 38 3.11 -8.48 4.91
N LEU A 39 3.15 -7.62 3.89
CA LEU A 39 3.99 -7.87 2.71
C LEU A 39 5.48 -7.95 3.05
N SER A 40 5.98 -7.08 3.92
CA SER A 40 7.40 -7.09 4.33
C SER A 40 7.80 -8.36 5.09
N GLN A 41 6.83 -9.02 5.74
CA GLN A 41 7.05 -10.23 6.53
C GLN A 41 6.97 -11.50 5.68
N ASN A 42 6.08 -11.53 4.68
CA ASN A 42 5.76 -12.73 3.91
C ASN A 42 6.41 -12.78 2.52
N MET A 43 6.88 -11.66 1.99
CA MET A 43 7.44 -11.57 0.64
C MET A 43 8.92 -11.18 0.67
N GLU A 44 9.70 -11.78 -0.22
CA GLU A 44 11.06 -11.37 -0.55
C GLU A 44 11.03 -10.57 -1.86
N PHE A 45 11.30 -9.27 -1.76
CA PHE A 45 11.33 -8.36 -2.90
C PHE A 45 12.67 -8.44 -3.62
N GLU A 46 12.66 -8.38 -4.95
CA GLU A 46 13.90 -8.40 -5.75
C GLU A 46 14.80 -7.18 -5.45
N CYS A 47 14.20 -6.05 -5.05
CA CYS A 47 14.92 -4.86 -4.59
C CYS A 47 15.23 -4.93 -3.10
N LYS A 48 16.44 -5.37 -2.75
CA LYS A 48 16.83 -5.66 -1.36
C LYS A 48 17.00 -4.45 -0.43
N ILE A 49 17.26 -3.25 -0.96
CA ILE A 49 17.54 -2.03 -0.16
C ILE A 49 16.28 -1.14 -0.03
N PHE A 50 15.11 -1.64 -0.43
CA PHE A 50 13.90 -0.82 -0.48
C PHE A 50 13.19 -0.70 0.87
N PRO A 51 13.02 0.51 1.45
CA PRO A 51 12.22 0.68 2.65
C PRO A 51 10.73 0.57 2.29
N LEU A 52 10.18 -0.65 2.35
CA LEU A 52 8.81 -0.93 1.92
C LEU A 52 7.76 -0.15 2.71
N ILE A 53 7.95 -0.02 4.03
CA ILE A 53 6.99 0.60 4.94
C ILE A 53 7.17 2.13 4.92
N SER A 54 6.11 2.84 4.55
CA SER A 54 6.04 4.31 4.56
C SER A 54 4.60 4.77 4.79
N GLN A 55 4.40 5.88 5.50
CA GLN A 55 3.05 6.42 5.79
C GLN A 55 2.30 6.91 4.54
N SER A 56 3.01 7.33 3.50
CA SER A 56 2.41 7.82 2.25
C SER A 56 2.15 6.71 1.24
N ARG A 57 2.74 5.52 1.44
CA ARG A 57 2.67 4.42 0.48
C ARG A 57 1.37 3.64 0.63
N ARG A 58 0.74 3.36 -0.50
CA ARG A 58 -0.50 2.57 -0.57
C ARG A 58 -0.35 1.50 -1.63
N LEU A 59 -0.73 0.27 -1.31
CA LEU A 59 -0.86 -0.79 -2.28
C LEU A 59 -2.14 -0.55 -3.09
N VAL A 60 -1.99 -0.33 -4.40
CA VAL A 60 -3.11 -0.09 -5.31
C VAL A 60 -3.63 -1.41 -5.87
N LYS A 61 -2.72 -2.33 -6.21
CA LYS A 61 -3.04 -3.66 -6.72
C LYS A 61 -1.88 -4.61 -6.51
N HIS A 62 -2.18 -5.88 -6.32
CA HIS A 62 -1.17 -6.94 -6.34
C HIS A 62 -1.74 -8.22 -6.94
N GLY A 63 -0.85 -9.12 -7.36
CA GLY A 63 -1.24 -10.42 -7.88
C GLY A 63 -0.06 -11.26 -8.35
N GLU A 64 -0.32 -12.55 -8.50
CA GLU A 64 0.62 -13.51 -9.08
C GLU A 64 0.71 -13.29 -10.60
N LEU A 65 1.93 -13.42 -11.12
CA LEU A 65 2.27 -13.41 -12.53
C LEU A 65 3.24 -14.56 -12.83
N THR A 66 3.31 -14.94 -14.10
CA THR A 66 4.31 -15.90 -14.58
C THR A 66 5.40 -15.16 -15.34
N ALA A 67 6.61 -15.10 -14.77
CA ALA A 67 7.77 -14.57 -15.47
C ALA A 67 8.25 -15.56 -16.52
N LEU A 68 8.53 -15.04 -17.72
CA LEU A 68 9.12 -15.75 -18.84
C LEU A 68 10.60 -15.37 -18.92
N GLU A 69 11.49 -16.33 -18.68
CA GLU A 69 12.94 -16.12 -18.77
C GLU A 69 13.52 -16.85 -19.97
N TYR A 70 14.35 -16.13 -20.72
CA TYR A 70 14.98 -16.62 -21.93
C TYR A 70 16.44 -17.01 -21.65
N ASN A 71 16.71 -18.31 -21.53
CA ASN A 71 18.07 -18.80 -21.28
C ASN A 71 18.83 -18.99 -22.61
N ILE A 72 19.60 -17.98 -23.01
CA ILE A 72 20.42 -17.98 -24.24
C ILE A 72 21.50 -19.09 -24.20
N SER A 73 21.97 -19.46 -23.00
CA SER A 73 23.03 -20.45 -22.79
C SER A 73 22.58 -21.92 -22.90
N LEU A 74 21.29 -22.20 -22.71
CA LEU A 74 20.73 -23.56 -22.69
C LEU A 74 19.65 -23.69 -23.79
N LYS A 75 20.09 -23.93 -25.02
CA LYS A 75 19.25 -24.40 -26.15
C LYS A 75 17.88 -23.70 -26.29
N TRP A 76 17.85 -22.37 -26.36
CA TRP A 76 16.63 -21.62 -26.67
C TRP A 76 15.42 -22.01 -25.80
N LYS A 77 15.64 -22.40 -24.54
CA LYS A 77 14.58 -22.93 -23.66
C LYS A 77 13.93 -21.79 -22.89
N LEU A 78 12.61 -21.65 -23.08
CA LEU A 78 11.78 -20.74 -22.30
C LEU A 78 11.51 -21.37 -20.93
N THR A 79 11.92 -20.70 -19.86
CA THR A 79 11.61 -21.12 -18.49
C THR A 79 10.56 -20.20 -17.90
N THR A 80 9.57 -20.77 -17.23
CA THR A 80 8.53 -20.03 -16.54
C THR A 80 8.74 -20.12 -15.04
N ARG A 81 8.53 -19.03 -14.32
CA ARG A 81 8.57 -19.02 -12.85
C ARG A 81 7.45 -18.14 -12.27
N PRO A 82 6.78 -18.56 -11.20
CA PRO A 82 5.79 -17.72 -10.53
C PRO A 82 6.49 -16.55 -9.82
N ILE A 83 5.91 -15.36 -9.91
CA ILE A 83 6.35 -14.14 -9.24
C ILE A 83 5.12 -13.33 -8.80
N TYR A 84 5.31 -12.38 -7.89
CA TYR A 84 4.24 -11.47 -7.48
C TYR A 84 4.58 -10.03 -7.87
N LEU A 85 3.61 -9.35 -8.49
CA LEU A 85 3.65 -7.93 -8.80
C LEU A 85 2.91 -7.15 -7.71
N HIS A 86 3.53 -6.08 -7.23
CA HIS A 86 2.95 -5.15 -6.27
C HIS A 86 2.99 -3.73 -6.82
N LEU A 87 1.83 -3.21 -7.17
CA LEU A 87 1.66 -1.82 -7.63
C LEU A 87 1.35 -0.94 -6.43
N PHE A 88 2.28 -0.07 -6.09
CA PHE A 88 2.09 1.02 -5.15
C PHE A 88 1.76 2.32 -5.89
N ASN A 89 1.38 3.35 -5.15
CA ASN A 89 1.16 4.68 -5.71
C ASN A 89 2.43 5.39 -6.21
N ASP A 90 3.62 4.96 -5.75
CA ASP A 90 4.91 5.57 -6.05
C ASP A 90 5.91 4.60 -6.72
N TYR A 91 5.70 3.29 -6.61
CA TYR A 91 6.59 2.25 -7.15
C TYR A 91 5.84 1.03 -7.68
N LEU A 92 6.50 0.26 -8.54
CA LEU A 92 6.08 -1.06 -8.99
C LEU A 92 7.17 -2.06 -8.65
N LEU A 93 6.86 -3.09 -7.85
CA LEU A 93 7.86 -4.03 -7.37
C LEU A 93 7.50 -5.49 -7.69
N LEU A 94 8.54 -6.30 -7.83
CA LEU A 94 8.45 -7.75 -7.94
C LEU A 94 8.95 -8.43 -6.67
N SER A 95 8.35 -9.57 -6.35
CA SER A 95 8.73 -10.38 -5.19
C SER A 95 8.40 -11.85 -5.39
N ARG A 96 8.82 -12.67 -4.43
CA ARG A 96 8.44 -14.07 -4.25
C ARG A 96 7.99 -14.28 -2.80
N PRO A 97 7.17 -15.31 -2.51
CA PRO A 97 6.94 -15.72 -1.14
C PRO A 97 8.27 -16.03 -0.45
N ARG A 98 8.41 -15.63 0.82
CA ARG A 98 9.52 -16.12 1.66
C ARG A 98 9.34 -17.61 1.90
N GLU A 99 10.45 -18.34 1.84
CA GLU A 99 10.54 -19.76 2.23
C GLU A 99 10.48 -19.92 3.76
#